data_AF-A0AA36MKK7-F1
#
_entry.id   AF-A0AA36MKK7-F1
#
_cell.length_a   1.000
_cell.length_b   1.000
_cell.length_c   1.000
_cell.angle_alpha   90.00
_cell.angle_beta   90.00
_cell.angle_gamma   90.00
#
_symmetry.space_group_name_H-M   'P 1'
#
loop_
_entity.id
_entity.type
_entity.pdbx_description
1 polymer ?
#
loop_
_entity_poly.entity_id
_entity_poly.type
_entity_poly.pdbx_seq_one_letter_code
_entity_poly.pdbx_strand_id
1 'polypeptide(L)'
;MPPGISGMAELEEPIPTAHIEVTRMSVRQLKAELAARDVDISHCRDRSELLVLLRKARTAGPWDSGSFARKRDKTHCWVELVDGRQALCHYGEGSTGIMNVDELEPIAAAEFPSPQRFEGTFEAARAEAFLKSKLLVVAIVSGRGKPVREEAMQYLALASDEVRTMLRESAVFWRGKPLELKDTQLRQLAPVDLLPSLAVVVPLAADAMTVILAVPGAITRAQTLESILEGVEAMEVHRQVMLARQNDEDAQLRQAQDREYAEALAQDQAAEAARQEARQEPPAPPDDARAWAEEFLQEGPSPSRVDPVRLVLKLPSGERVERTFEAQDHLSRVCQWAQCCPWLPEAEGRQLQIPASFQLATAFPRRRFAASELESTLRELGLAPSAALLLEEES
;
A
#
# COMPACT_ATOMS: atom_id res chain seq x y z
N MET A 1 42.51 34.50 -51.20
CA MET A 1 43.05 35.20 -50.00
C MET A 1 41.95 35.29 -48.96
N PRO A 2 42.13 34.62 -47.80
CA PRO A 2 41.69 35.13 -46.52
C PRO A 2 42.89 35.26 -45.54
N PRO A 3 42.77 36.06 -44.47
CA PRO A 3 43.91 36.56 -43.71
C PRO A 3 44.21 35.76 -42.44
N GLY A 4 45.48 35.81 -42.02
CA GLY A 4 45.83 36.15 -40.64
C GLY A 4 45.99 35.01 -39.64
N ILE A 5 47.11 34.30 -39.73
CA ILE A 5 47.69 33.53 -38.63
C ILE A 5 48.12 34.52 -37.53
N SER A 6 47.60 34.38 -36.31
CA SER A 6 48.03 35.18 -35.15
C SER A 6 48.38 34.26 -33.98
N GLY A 7 49.69 34.20 -33.69
CA GLY A 7 50.34 34.10 -32.38
C GLY A 7 49.85 33.03 -31.40
N MET A 8 50.48 31.85 -31.43
CA MET A 8 50.65 31.07 -30.21
C MET A 8 51.79 31.70 -29.40
N ALA A 9 51.45 32.40 -28.32
CA ALA A 9 52.40 32.72 -27.27
C ALA A 9 52.54 31.48 -26.38
N GLU A 10 53.64 30.77 -26.53
CA GLU A 10 54.13 29.82 -25.52
C GLU A 10 54.38 30.59 -24.22
N LEU A 11 53.54 30.37 -23.23
CA LEU A 11 53.82 30.74 -21.85
C LEU A 11 54.86 29.74 -21.32
N GLU A 12 56.14 30.10 -21.40
CA GLU A 12 57.18 29.46 -20.60
C GLU A 12 56.83 29.64 -19.12
N GLU A 13 56.45 28.54 -18.46
CA GLU A 13 56.31 28.50 -17.00
C GLU A 13 57.68 28.76 -16.35
N PRO A 14 57.76 29.65 -15.34
CA PRO A 14 59.01 29.88 -14.63
C PRO A 14 59.39 28.63 -13.84
N ILE A 15 60.54 28.04 -14.18
CA ILE A 15 61.19 26.97 -13.42
C ILE A 15 61.28 27.39 -11.94
N PRO A 16 60.86 26.54 -10.97
CA PRO A 16 60.82 26.92 -9.56
C PRO A 16 62.22 27.28 -9.04
N THR A 17 62.37 28.54 -8.62
CA THR A 17 63.58 29.17 -8.07
C THR A 17 64.20 28.40 -6.90
N ALA A 18 63.42 27.56 -6.20
CA ALA A 18 63.89 26.73 -5.08
C ALA A 18 64.89 25.62 -5.49
N HIS A 19 64.84 25.13 -6.73
CA HIS A 19 65.82 24.14 -7.23
C HIS A 19 67.20 24.75 -7.45
N ILE A 20 67.27 26.06 -7.69
CA ILE A 20 68.51 26.76 -8.03
C ILE A 20 69.33 27.07 -6.75
N GLU A 21 68.70 27.34 -5.62
CA GLU A 21 69.40 27.67 -4.37
C GLU A 21 70.12 26.46 -3.75
N VAL A 22 69.48 25.29 -3.70
CA VAL A 22 70.09 24.07 -3.12
C VAL A 22 71.29 23.60 -3.95
N THR A 23 71.26 23.82 -5.27
CA THR A 23 72.33 23.46 -6.19
C THR A 23 73.56 24.40 -6.06
N ARG A 24 73.41 25.54 -5.38
CA ARG A 24 74.50 26.50 -5.09
C ARG A 24 75.15 26.30 -3.72
N MET A 25 74.61 25.42 -2.87
CA MET A 25 75.15 25.19 -1.52
C MET A 25 76.47 24.43 -1.54
N SER A 26 77.46 24.93 -0.80
CA SER A 26 78.74 24.25 -0.60
C SER A 26 78.58 22.96 0.21
N VAL A 27 79.53 22.03 0.11
CA VAL A 27 79.54 20.77 0.88
C VAL A 27 79.44 21.03 2.38
N ARG A 28 80.08 22.10 2.88
CA ARG A 28 80.02 22.50 4.30
C ARG A 28 78.62 22.93 4.72
N GLN A 29 77.92 23.67 3.88
CA GLN A 29 76.53 24.08 4.14
C GLN A 29 75.59 22.86 4.11
N LEU A 30 75.73 21.97 3.12
CA LEU A 30 74.94 20.75 3.03
C LEU A 30 75.11 19.84 4.25
N LYS A 31 76.35 19.66 4.73
CA LYS A 31 76.63 18.88 5.95
C LYS A 31 76.06 19.53 7.21
N ALA A 32 76.17 20.86 7.34
CA ALA A 32 75.61 21.58 8.48
C ALA A 32 74.08 21.47 8.53
N GLU A 33 73.42 21.52 7.37
CA GLU A 33 71.97 21.42 7.25
C GLU A 33 71.46 20.00 7.50
N LEU A 34 72.20 18.97 7.07
CA LEU A 34 71.91 17.57 7.38
C LEU A 34 72.14 17.23 8.86
N ALA A 35 73.23 17.74 9.45
CA ALA A 35 73.54 17.56 10.86
C ALA A 35 72.51 18.27 11.76
N ALA A 36 72.01 19.45 11.36
CA ALA A 36 70.91 20.12 12.06
C ALA A 36 69.60 19.33 12.04
N ARG A 37 69.48 18.34 11.15
CA ARG A 37 68.31 17.44 11.02
C ARG A 37 68.59 16.03 11.55
N ASP A 38 69.69 15.84 12.28
CA ASP A 38 70.11 14.57 12.89
C ASP A 38 70.22 13.41 11.88
N VAL A 39 70.56 13.74 10.62
CA VAL A 39 70.75 12.74 9.55
C VAL A 39 72.19 12.25 9.60
N ASP A 40 72.38 10.94 9.71
CA ASP A 40 73.71 10.34 9.65
C ASP A 40 74.34 10.53 8.27
N ILE A 41 75.45 11.27 8.25
CA ILE A 41 76.25 11.58 7.05
C ILE A 41 77.62 10.88 7.07
N SER A 42 77.86 9.98 8.02
CA SER A 42 79.14 9.28 8.20
C SER A 42 79.58 8.48 6.96
N HIS A 43 78.63 8.04 6.14
CA HIS A 43 78.86 7.26 4.93
C HIS A 43 78.89 8.09 3.64
N CYS A 44 78.64 9.41 3.71
CA CYS A 44 78.59 10.26 2.52
C CYS A 44 79.97 10.82 2.15
N ARG A 45 80.43 10.47 0.95
CA ARG A 45 81.73 10.88 0.43
C ARG A 45 81.61 12.09 -0.50
N ASP A 46 80.50 12.17 -1.23
CA ASP A 46 80.36 13.14 -2.32
C ASP A 46 79.18 14.10 -2.14
N ARG A 47 79.29 15.27 -2.77
CA ARG A 47 78.27 16.33 -2.73
C ARG A 47 76.91 15.84 -3.26
N SER A 48 76.92 14.96 -4.25
CA SER A 48 75.72 14.35 -4.83
C SER A 48 74.96 13.50 -3.80
N GLU A 49 75.67 12.71 -2.99
CA GLU A 49 75.06 11.88 -1.93
C GLU A 49 74.43 12.73 -0.83
N LEU A 50 75.13 13.81 -0.43
CA LEU A 50 74.60 14.78 0.53
C LEU A 50 73.35 15.49 -0.02
N LEU A 51 73.32 15.83 -1.32
CA LEU A 51 72.13 16.40 -1.96
C LEU A 51 70.97 15.41 -2.00
N VAL A 52 71.23 14.13 -2.25
CA VAL A 52 70.21 13.06 -2.22
C VAL A 52 69.69 12.87 -0.81
N LEU A 53 70.56 12.82 0.20
CA LEU A 53 70.14 12.74 1.60
C LEU A 53 69.40 13.99 2.04
N LEU A 54 69.81 15.19 1.62
CA LEU A 54 69.10 16.42 1.99
C LEU A 54 67.71 16.45 1.37
N ARG A 55 67.54 15.93 0.15
CA ARG A 55 66.23 15.73 -0.48
C ARG A 55 65.39 14.69 0.26
N LYS A 56 65.98 13.55 0.65
CA LYS A 56 65.32 12.48 1.43
C LYS A 56 65.01 12.89 2.88
N ALA A 57 65.80 13.77 3.47
CA ALA A 57 65.58 14.31 4.80
C ALA A 57 64.57 15.46 4.79
N ARG A 58 64.44 16.17 3.67
CA ARG A 58 63.37 17.16 3.44
C ARG A 58 61.98 16.53 3.51
N THR A 59 61.87 15.22 3.34
CA THR A 59 60.62 14.46 3.42
C THR A 59 60.39 13.78 4.78
N ALA A 60 61.23 14.02 5.80
CA ALA A 60 61.09 13.42 7.12
C ALA A 60 60.57 14.40 8.19
N GLY A 61 59.65 15.29 7.81
CA GLY A 61 58.79 15.97 8.78
C GLY A 61 57.59 15.08 9.14
N PRO A 62 56.76 15.44 10.14
CA PRO A 62 55.48 14.77 10.43
C PRO A 62 54.46 14.88 9.27
N TRP A 63 54.85 15.58 8.20
CA TRP A 63 54.07 15.85 7.02
C TRP A 63 54.59 14.99 5.88
N ASP A 64 53.80 13.99 5.50
CA ASP A 64 53.88 13.39 4.18
C ASP A 64 52.77 14.00 3.32
N SER A 65 53.06 14.27 2.04
CA SER A 65 52.02 14.64 1.07
C SER A 65 50.90 13.57 1.09
N GLY A 66 49.65 14.03 1.07
CA GLY A 66 48.49 13.15 1.17
C GLY A 66 47.96 12.93 2.59
N SER A 67 48.27 13.82 3.54
CA SER A 67 47.83 13.75 4.94
C SER A 67 46.75 14.79 5.24
N PHE A 68 45.94 14.55 6.28
CA PHE A 68 44.97 15.53 6.78
C PHE A 68 45.61 16.46 7.81
N ALA A 69 45.14 17.70 7.85
CA ALA A 69 45.60 18.71 8.79
C ALA A 69 44.43 19.46 9.44
N ARG A 70 44.69 19.99 10.63
CA ARG A 70 43.89 21.01 11.30
C ARG A 70 44.62 22.34 11.25
N LYS A 71 43.88 23.40 10.98
CA LYS A 71 44.34 24.78 11.18
C LYS A 71 44.02 25.25 12.60
N ARG A 72 44.61 26.38 13.00
CA ARG A 72 44.34 27.04 14.30
C ARG A 72 42.87 27.42 14.51
N ASP A 73 42.16 27.73 13.42
CA ASP A 73 40.72 28.02 13.40
C ASP A 73 39.85 26.75 13.48
N LYS A 74 40.47 25.57 13.67
CA LYS A 74 39.85 24.23 13.68
C LYS A 74 39.27 23.79 12.33
N THR A 75 39.56 24.50 11.25
CA THR A 75 39.21 24.04 9.90
C THR A 75 40.12 22.89 9.48
N HIS A 76 39.53 21.94 8.77
CA HIS A 76 40.20 20.72 8.32
C HIS A 76 40.55 20.86 6.84
N CYS A 77 41.74 20.43 6.45
CA CYS A 77 42.16 20.40 5.06
C CYS A 77 42.98 19.14 4.75
N TRP A 78 43.06 18.82 3.47
CA TRP A 78 43.99 17.81 2.96
C TRP A 78 45.21 18.51 2.37
N VAL A 79 46.39 17.99 2.68
CA VAL A 79 47.66 18.69 2.44
C VAL A 79 48.47 18.01 1.34
N GLU A 80 48.83 18.79 0.33
CA GLU A 80 49.89 18.49 -0.63
C GLU A 80 51.09 19.38 -0.35
N LEU A 81 52.24 18.77 -0.07
CA LEU A 81 53.47 19.54 0.19
C LEU A 81 54.00 20.13 -1.13
N VAL A 82 54.14 21.46 -1.16
CA VAL A 82 54.73 22.19 -2.30
C VAL A 82 56.24 22.27 -2.10
N ASP A 83 56.68 22.63 -0.90
CA ASP A 83 58.06 22.55 -0.46
C ASP A 83 58.15 22.20 1.04
N GLY A 84 59.35 22.18 1.61
CA GLY A 84 59.55 21.84 3.03
C GLY A 84 59.03 22.88 4.03
N ARG A 85 58.37 23.97 3.59
CA ARG A 85 57.80 25.03 4.44
C ARG A 85 56.37 25.38 4.08
N GLN A 86 55.95 25.12 2.84
CA GLN A 86 54.62 25.45 2.31
C GLN A 86 53.86 24.21 1.85
N ALA A 87 52.57 24.23 2.17
CA ALA A 87 51.59 23.20 1.91
C ALA A 87 50.40 23.79 1.15
N LEU A 88 49.96 23.11 0.09
CA LEU A 88 48.68 23.37 -0.54
C LEU A 88 47.59 22.64 0.25
N CYS A 89 46.71 23.41 0.86
CA CYS A 89 45.58 22.94 1.66
C CYS A 89 44.33 22.94 0.80
N HIS A 90 43.75 21.76 0.57
CA HIS A 90 42.47 21.57 -0.10
C HIS A 90 41.36 21.46 0.94
N TYR A 91 40.27 22.21 0.76
CA TYR A 91 39.15 22.28 1.71
C TYR A 91 37.90 21.60 1.15
N GLY A 92 37.01 21.14 2.03
CA GLY A 92 35.78 20.44 1.62
C GLY A 92 34.83 21.25 0.73
N GLU A 93 34.96 22.57 0.68
CA GLU A 93 34.21 23.46 -0.23
C GLU A 93 34.79 23.53 -1.65
N GLY A 94 35.93 22.88 -1.91
CA GLY A 94 36.61 22.89 -3.21
C GLY A 94 37.67 23.99 -3.36
N SER A 95 37.81 24.87 -2.37
CA SER A 95 38.86 25.89 -2.35
C SER A 95 40.22 25.28 -2.04
N THR A 96 41.27 25.93 -2.52
CA THR A 96 42.67 25.57 -2.24
C THR A 96 43.44 26.79 -1.77
N GLY A 97 44.21 26.67 -0.70
CA GLY A 97 45.03 27.75 -0.17
C GLY A 97 46.45 27.29 0.13
N ILE A 98 47.45 28.15 -0.08
CA ILE A 98 48.84 27.89 0.30
C ILE A 98 49.02 28.33 1.75
N MET A 99 49.61 27.47 2.58
CA MET A 99 49.85 27.73 4.00
C MET A 99 51.23 27.29 4.43
N ASN A 100 51.74 27.94 5.48
CA ASN A 100 52.97 27.48 6.12
C ASN A 100 52.68 26.21 6.91
N VAL A 101 53.58 25.23 6.82
CA VAL A 101 53.48 23.95 7.52
C VAL A 101 53.42 24.13 9.05
N ASP A 102 54.02 25.21 9.58
CA ASP A 102 53.99 25.57 11.00
C ASP A 102 52.60 26.05 11.51
N GLU A 103 51.68 26.36 10.60
CA GLU A 103 50.30 26.74 10.92
C GLU A 103 49.33 25.56 10.92
N LEU A 104 49.83 24.37 10.59
CA LEU A 104 49.07 23.14 10.45
C LEU A 104 49.41 22.19 11.60
N GLU A 105 48.40 21.45 12.05
CA GLU A 105 48.55 20.33 12.99
C GLU A 105 48.15 19.05 12.28
N PRO A 106 48.99 18.01 12.21
CA PRO A 106 48.64 16.77 11.51
C PRO A 106 47.52 16.06 12.26
N ILE A 107 46.51 15.60 11.53
CA ILE A 107 45.43 14.77 12.07
C ILE A 107 45.48 13.38 11.46
N ALA A 108 45.46 12.37 12.32
CA ALA A 108 45.23 11.00 11.87
C ALA A 108 43.84 10.87 11.24
N ALA A 109 43.71 10.15 10.13
CA ALA A 109 42.41 9.94 9.47
C ALA A 109 41.33 9.32 10.41
N ALA A 110 41.74 8.62 11.48
CA ALA A 110 40.84 8.05 12.49
C ALA A 110 40.26 9.09 13.47
N GLU A 111 40.95 10.21 13.68
CA GLU A 111 40.47 11.33 14.51
C GLU A 111 39.61 12.30 13.69
N PHE A 112 39.54 12.08 12.38
CA PHE A 112 38.78 12.92 11.48
C PHE A 112 37.27 12.76 11.75
N PRO A 113 36.51 13.87 11.87
CA PRO A 113 35.08 13.78 12.10
C PRO A 113 34.42 13.05 10.93
N SER A 114 33.71 11.95 11.18
CA SER A 114 32.96 11.24 10.14
C SER A 114 31.50 11.06 10.53
N PRO A 115 30.59 10.88 9.55
CA PRO A 115 29.23 10.44 9.83
C PRO A 115 29.23 9.07 10.53
N GLN A 116 28.17 8.77 11.27
CA GLN A 116 27.99 7.46 11.89
C GLN A 116 27.80 6.41 10.78
N ARG A 117 28.81 5.58 10.60
CA ARG A 117 28.78 4.46 9.65
C ARG A 117 27.85 3.36 10.18
N PHE A 118 27.05 2.80 9.28
CA PHE A 118 26.32 1.56 9.51
C PHE A 118 27.30 0.37 9.53
N GLU A 119 27.27 -0.37 10.63
CA GLU A 119 28.07 -1.58 10.81
C GLU A 119 27.35 -2.78 10.19
N GLY A 120 27.86 -3.27 9.06
CA GLY A 120 27.31 -4.44 8.39
C GLY A 120 27.48 -4.41 6.88
N THR A 121 26.80 -5.35 6.22
CA THR A 121 26.79 -5.45 4.76
C THR A 121 25.95 -4.35 4.13
N PHE A 122 26.20 -4.08 2.84
CA PHE A 122 25.38 -3.17 2.05
C PHE A 122 23.88 -3.54 2.09
N GLU A 123 23.56 -4.83 1.98
CA GLU A 123 22.17 -5.33 1.99
C GLU A 123 21.49 -5.05 3.34
N ALA A 124 22.21 -5.23 4.45
CA ALA A 124 21.71 -4.92 5.79
C ALA A 124 21.48 -3.41 5.96
N ALA A 125 22.40 -2.57 5.43
CA ALA A 125 22.24 -1.12 5.45
C ALA A 125 21.02 -0.67 4.66
N ARG A 126 20.76 -1.28 3.49
CA ARG A 126 19.56 -1.01 2.69
C ARG A 126 18.28 -1.41 3.41
N ALA A 127 18.25 -2.61 3.99
CA ALA A 127 17.08 -3.07 4.75
C ALA A 127 16.80 -2.15 5.94
N GLU A 128 17.84 -1.72 6.66
CA GLU A 128 17.73 -0.76 7.76
C GLU A 128 17.19 0.60 7.29
N ALA A 129 17.69 1.10 6.15
CA ALA A 129 17.22 2.35 5.57
C ALA A 129 15.73 2.27 5.22
N PHE A 130 15.30 1.16 4.62
CA PHE A 130 13.88 0.89 4.34
C PHE A 130 13.04 0.87 5.60
N LEU A 131 13.45 0.09 6.62
CA LEU A 131 12.72 -0.05 7.88
C LEU A 131 12.59 1.27 8.64
N LYS A 132 13.60 2.14 8.56
CA LYS A 132 13.61 3.46 9.19
C LYS A 132 13.00 4.56 8.35
N SER A 133 12.51 4.26 7.14
CA SER A 133 12.03 5.26 6.17
C SER A 133 13.05 6.38 5.91
N LYS A 134 14.32 5.99 5.75
CA LYS A 134 15.45 6.89 5.50
C LYS A 134 16.10 6.60 4.15
N LEU A 135 16.84 7.58 3.64
CA LEU A 135 17.72 7.37 2.50
C LEU A 135 18.85 6.42 2.87
N LEU A 136 19.45 5.79 1.86
CA LEU A 136 20.74 5.12 1.99
C LEU A 136 21.78 5.95 1.26
N VAL A 137 22.75 6.50 1.99
CA VAL A 137 23.89 7.22 1.41
C VAL A 137 25.11 6.31 1.43
N VAL A 138 25.71 6.10 0.27
CA VAL A 138 26.74 5.09 0.02
C VAL A 138 28.02 5.81 -0.41
N ALA A 139 29.07 5.70 0.38
CA ALA A 139 30.41 6.15 0.01
C ALA A 139 31.29 4.96 -0.39
N ILE A 140 31.65 4.86 -1.66
CA ILE A 140 32.55 3.83 -2.19
C ILE A 140 33.96 4.41 -2.28
N VAL A 141 34.92 3.74 -1.65
CA VAL A 141 36.34 4.11 -1.67
C VAL A 141 37.18 3.05 -2.37
N SER A 142 38.27 3.46 -3.03
CA SER A 142 39.20 2.54 -3.69
C SER A 142 39.94 1.64 -2.70
N GLY A 143 40.19 2.14 -1.49
CA GLY A 143 40.84 1.38 -0.41
C GLY A 143 42.31 1.06 -0.67
N ARG A 144 42.97 1.81 -1.56
CA ARG A 144 44.40 1.64 -1.92
C ARG A 144 45.26 2.64 -1.15
N GLY A 145 45.89 2.20 -0.06
CA GLY A 145 46.94 2.99 0.61
C GLY A 145 46.46 4.35 1.17
N LYS A 146 47.25 5.41 0.97
CA LYS A 146 46.89 6.77 1.38
C LYS A 146 45.76 7.31 0.48
N PRO A 147 44.80 8.08 1.04
CA PRO A 147 43.70 8.62 0.25
C PRO A 147 44.26 9.53 -0.84
N VAL A 148 43.87 9.24 -2.08
CA VAL A 148 44.07 10.16 -3.22
C VAL A 148 43.22 11.42 -3.01
N ARG A 149 43.53 12.48 -3.75
CA ARG A 149 42.87 13.79 -3.60
C ARG A 149 41.35 13.67 -3.61
N GLU A 150 40.79 12.89 -4.52
CA GLU A 150 39.36 12.69 -4.67
C GLU A 150 38.73 12.04 -3.42
N GLU A 151 39.38 11.02 -2.87
CA GLU A 151 38.96 10.38 -1.61
C GLU A 151 39.05 11.35 -0.44
N ALA A 152 40.13 12.12 -0.36
CA ALA A 152 40.33 13.11 0.68
C ALA A 152 39.25 14.20 0.64
N MET A 153 38.87 14.65 -0.57
CA MET A 153 37.77 15.60 -0.75
C MET A 153 36.44 15.02 -0.28
N GLN A 154 36.15 13.75 -0.57
CA GLN A 154 34.96 13.07 -0.05
C GLN A 154 34.98 12.99 1.49
N TYR A 155 36.13 12.67 2.11
CA TYR A 155 36.28 12.72 3.57
C TYR A 155 35.98 14.11 4.13
N LEU A 156 36.57 15.16 3.54
CA LEU A 156 36.37 16.56 3.95
C LEU A 156 34.91 16.99 3.83
N ALA A 157 34.24 16.62 2.74
CA ALA A 157 32.82 16.92 2.53
C ALA A 157 31.94 16.23 3.58
N LEU A 158 32.19 14.95 3.87
CA LEU A 158 31.43 14.18 4.86
C LEU A 158 31.71 14.59 6.31
N ALA A 159 32.81 15.27 6.58
CA ALA A 159 33.18 15.73 7.92
C ALA A 159 32.48 17.02 8.36
N SER A 160 31.91 17.77 7.40
CA SER A 160 31.17 19.00 7.70
C SER A 160 30.00 18.73 8.66
N ASP A 161 29.80 19.65 9.61
CA ASP A 161 28.74 19.54 10.63
C ASP A 161 27.35 19.49 9.99
N GLU A 162 27.16 20.27 8.94
CA GLU A 162 25.91 20.31 8.17
C GLU A 162 25.61 18.95 7.52
N VAL A 163 26.60 18.36 6.85
CA VAL A 163 26.46 17.05 6.21
C VAL A 163 26.21 15.96 7.24
N ARG A 164 26.96 15.95 8.36
CA ARG A 164 26.80 14.95 9.42
C ARG A 164 25.44 15.02 10.10
N THR A 165 24.94 16.23 10.33
CA THR A 165 23.62 16.45 10.95
C THR A 165 22.53 15.96 10.02
N MET A 166 22.59 16.35 8.74
CA MET A 166 21.61 15.89 7.76
C MET A 166 21.64 14.38 7.58
N LEU A 167 22.82 13.76 7.45
CA LEU A 167 22.93 12.29 7.35
C LEU A 167 22.35 11.58 8.57
N ARG A 168 22.56 12.09 9.79
CA ARG A 168 22.01 11.50 11.01
C ARG A 168 20.48 11.51 11.00
N GLU A 169 19.88 12.59 10.50
CA GLU A 169 18.44 12.79 10.50
C GLU A 169 17.76 12.04 9.34
N SER A 170 18.26 12.19 8.11
CA SER A 170 17.56 11.74 6.90
C SER A 170 18.09 10.44 6.28
N ALA A 171 19.24 9.93 6.70
CA ALA A 171 19.90 8.81 6.03
C ALA A 171 20.44 7.72 6.96
N VAL A 172 20.65 6.53 6.39
CA VAL A 172 21.59 5.53 6.86
C VAL A 172 22.85 5.67 6.01
N PHE A 173 24.00 5.90 6.65
CA PHE A 173 25.27 6.07 5.96
C PHE A 173 26.04 4.74 5.91
N TRP A 174 26.33 4.26 4.71
CA TRP A 174 27.17 3.09 4.48
C TRP A 174 28.44 3.48 3.74
N ARG A 175 29.56 2.88 4.10
CA ARG A 175 30.85 3.09 3.45
C ARG A 175 31.53 1.76 3.22
N GLY A 176 32.09 1.54 2.05
CA GLY A 176 32.77 0.28 1.76
C GLY A 176 33.63 0.32 0.51
N LYS A 177 34.26 -0.81 0.22
CA LYS A 177 35.07 -1.04 -0.98
C LYS A 177 34.23 -1.69 -2.08
N PRO A 178 34.62 -1.54 -3.36
CA PRO A 178 33.95 -2.19 -4.49
C PRO A 178 33.76 -3.71 -4.31
N LEU A 179 34.72 -4.38 -3.68
CA LEU A 179 34.69 -5.83 -3.43
C LEU A 179 33.60 -6.28 -2.45
N GLU A 180 33.02 -5.36 -1.68
CA GLU A 180 31.92 -5.63 -0.75
C GLU A 180 30.55 -5.57 -1.42
N LEU A 181 30.49 -5.19 -2.70
CA LEU A 181 29.28 -5.02 -3.50
C LEU A 181 29.22 -6.06 -4.61
N LYS A 182 28.00 -6.43 -5.02
CA LYS A 182 27.78 -7.22 -6.24
C LYS A 182 28.05 -6.35 -7.48
N ASP A 183 28.45 -6.95 -8.59
CA ASP A 183 28.74 -6.21 -9.85
C ASP A 183 27.57 -5.36 -10.36
N THR A 184 26.34 -5.81 -10.13
CA THR A 184 25.14 -5.04 -10.49
C THR A 184 24.98 -3.80 -9.61
N GLN A 185 25.22 -3.93 -8.31
CA GLN A 185 25.17 -2.84 -7.34
C GLN A 185 26.30 -1.84 -7.60
N LEU A 186 27.52 -2.34 -7.84
CA LEU A 186 28.67 -1.50 -8.13
C LEU A 186 28.44 -0.64 -9.38
N ARG A 187 27.91 -1.22 -10.47
CA ARG A 187 27.59 -0.47 -11.69
C ARG A 187 26.53 0.61 -11.49
N GLN A 188 25.58 0.40 -10.58
CA GLN A 188 24.57 1.40 -10.25
C GLN A 188 25.12 2.52 -9.35
N LEU A 189 25.98 2.17 -8.38
CA LEU A 189 26.49 3.10 -7.37
C LEU A 189 27.77 3.83 -7.82
N ALA A 190 28.49 3.31 -8.80
CA ALA A 190 29.72 3.87 -9.37
C ALA A 190 29.78 3.60 -10.89
N PRO A 191 28.96 4.29 -11.70
CA PRO A 191 28.73 3.93 -13.11
C PRO A 191 29.93 4.18 -14.05
N VAL A 192 30.94 4.94 -13.64
CA VAL A 192 32.04 5.40 -14.52
C VAL A 192 33.38 4.72 -14.19
N ASP A 193 33.40 3.68 -13.36
CA ASP A 193 34.63 3.07 -12.80
C ASP A 193 35.59 4.08 -12.12
N LEU A 194 35.12 5.31 -11.90
CA LEU A 194 35.81 6.40 -11.22
C LEU A 194 35.50 6.28 -9.74
N LEU A 195 36.54 5.96 -8.96
CA LEU A 195 36.49 5.90 -7.50
C LEU A 195 37.27 7.09 -6.92
N PRO A 196 36.84 7.65 -5.79
CA PRO A 196 35.66 7.28 -4.99
C PRO A 196 34.34 7.63 -5.68
N SER A 197 33.23 7.10 -5.18
CA SER A 197 31.88 7.49 -5.60
C SER A 197 31.02 7.76 -4.37
N LEU A 198 30.16 8.78 -4.43
CA LEU A 198 29.07 8.99 -3.47
C LEU A 198 27.74 8.76 -4.17
N ALA A 199 26.93 7.82 -3.67
CA ALA A 199 25.61 7.56 -4.21
C ALA A 199 24.51 7.79 -3.16
N VAL A 200 23.39 8.32 -3.62
CA VAL A 200 22.17 8.52 -2.82
C VAL A 200 21.09 7.60 -3.36
N VAL A 201 20.59 6.76 -2.47
CA VAL A 201 19.73 5.63 -2.80
C VAL A 201 18.42 5.76 -2.02
N VAL A 202 17.31 5.61 -2.73
CA VAL A 202 15.98 5.51 -2.12
C VAL A 202 15.62 4.02 -2.01
N PRO A 203 15.47 3.48 -0.79
CA PRO A 203 15.02 2.12 -0.60
C PRO A 203 13.51 2.02 -0.90
N LEU A 204 13.13 1.17 -1.86
CA LEU A 204 11.74 0.96 -2.26
C LEU A 204 11.12 -0.26 -1.54
N ALA A 205 11.95 -1.24 -1.20
CA ALA A 205 11.63 -2.39 -0.38
C ALA A 205 12.89 -2.85 0.38
N ALA A 206 12.77 -3.91 1.19
CA ALA A 206 13.94 -4.53 1.84
C ALA A 206 14.98 -5.03 0.81
N ASP A 207 14.52 -5.48 -0.36
CA ASP A 207 15.33 -6.03 -1.45
C ASP A 207 15.38 -5.15 -2.72
N ALA A 208 14.57 -4.08 -2.79
CA ALA A 208 14.47 -3.20 -3.94
C ALA A 208 14.95 -1.77 -3.61
N MET A 209 15.65 -1.14 -4.56
CA MET A 209 16.14 0.23 -4.42
C MET A 209 16.17 0.94 -5.77
N THR A 210 16.21 2.27 -5.73
CA THR A 210 16.58 3.09 -6.87
C THR A 210 17.72 4.03 -6.49
N VAL A 211 18.71 4.17 -7.38
CA VAL A 211 19.80 5.13 -7.21
C VAL A 211 19.32 6.44 -7.84
N ILE A 212 19.17 7.47 -7.02
CA ILE A 212 18.75 8.80 -7.49
C ILE A 212 19.94 9.50 -8.13
N LEU A 213 21.07 9.44 -7.45
CA LEU A 213 22.29 10.11 -7.87
C LEU A 213 23.50 9.26 -7.52
N ALA A 214 24.49 9.25 -8.41
CA ALA A 214 25.83 8.71 -8.17
C ALA A 214 26.85 9.72 -8.69
N VAL A 215 27.61 10.32 -7.78
CA VAL A 215 28.63 11.33 -8.09
C VAL A 215 30.01 10.67 -8.01
N PRO A 216 30.66 10.41 -9.16
CA PRO A 216 32.03 9.89 -9.18
C PRO A 216 33.06 10.98 -8.86
N GLY A 217 34.17 10.58 -8.26
CA GLY A 217 35.36 11.40 -8.03
C GLY A 217 35.26 12.35 -6.83
N ALA A 218 35.98 13.47 -6.92
CA ALA A 218 36.00 14.48 -5.88
C ALA A 218 34.63 15.14 -5.74
N ILE A 219 34.05 15.06 -4.54
CA ILE A 219 32.79 15.73 -4.21
C ILE A 219 33.03 16.81 -3.17
N THR A 220 32.39 17.96 -3.36
CA THR A 220 32.42 19.08 -2.41
C THR A 220 31.31 18.95 -1.37
N ARG A 221 31.42 19.72 -0.28
CA ARG A 221 30.37 19.88 0.73
C ARG A 221 29.03 20.28 0.09
N ALA A 222 29.05 21.30 -0.78
CA ALA A 222 27.83 21.81 -1.40
C ALA A 222 27.13 20.73 -2.26
N GLN A 223 27.89 20.04 -3.10
CA GLN A 223 27.38 18.94 -3.92
C GLN A 223 26.85 17.79 -3.06
N THR A 224 27.52 17.46 -1.95
CA THR A 224 27.07 16.43 -1.02
C THR A 224 25.72 16.79 -0.39
N LEU A 225 25.56 18.04 0.04
CA LEU A 225 24.29 18.52 0.60
C LEU A 225 23.17 18.47 -0.45
N GLU A 226 23.43 19.00 -1.64
CA GLU A 226 22.50 18.99 -2.78
C GLU A 226 22.06 17.58 -3.14
N SER A 227 23.01 16.65 -3.23
CA SER A 227 22.74 15.22 -3.50
C SER A 227 21.78 14.60 -2.47
N ILE A 228 21.96 14.92 -1.20
CA ILE A 228 21.12 14.39 -0.13
C ILE A 228 19.73 15.02 -0.18
N LEU A 229 19.64 16.33 -0.41
CA LEU A 229 18.37 17.05 -0.53
C LEU A 229 17.53 16.51 -1.70
N GLU A 230 18.14 16.34 -2.87
CA GLU A 230 17.48 15.71 -4.03
C GLU A 230 16.97 14.30 -3.71
N GLY A 231 17.77 13.52 -2.96
CA GLY A 231 17.35 12.22 -2.46
C GLY A 231 16.12 12.29 -1.56
N VAL A 232 16.10 13.25 -0.62
CA VAL A 232 14.97 13.43 0.33
C VAL A 232 13.70 13.77 -0.44
N GLU A 233 13.79 14.69 -1.39
CA GLU A 233 12.67 15.07 -2.25
C GLU A 233 12.16 13.87 -3.07
N ALA A 234 13.05 13.11 -3.69
CA ALA A 234 12.69 11.92 -4.46
C ALA A 234 12.01 10.84 -3.59
N MET A 235 12.49 10.63 -2.36
CA MET A 235 11.88 9.70 -1.41
C MET A 235 10.47 10.14 -1.00
N GLU A 236 10.27 11.44 -0.74
CA GLU A 236 8.97 11.98 -0.37
C GLU A 236 7.95 11.87 -1.51
N VAL A 237 8.37 12.16 -2.76
CA VAL A 237 7.52 11.94 -3.94
C VAL A 237 7.13 10.47 -4.08
N HIS A 238 8.08 9.55 -3.93
CA HIS A 238 7.78 8.11 -3.98
C HIS A 238 6.77 7.69 -2.91
N ARG A 239 6.95 8.19 -1.67
CA ARG A 239 6.04 7.91 -0.55
C ARG A 239 4.62 8.40 -0.84
N GLN A 240 4.48 9.61 -1.39
CA GLN A 240 3.17 10.17 -1.75
C GLN A 240 2.46 9.33 -2.82
N VAL A 241 3.20 8.88 -3.84
CA VAL A 241 2.66 8.01 -4.89
C VAL A 241 2.18 6.68 -4.31
N MET A 242 2.95 6.07 -3.39
CA MET A 242 2.55 4.80 -2.76
C MET A 242 1.31 4.95 -1.89
N LEU A 243 1.22 6.03 -1.10
CA LEU A 243 0.03 6.31 -0.30
C LEU A 243 -1.21 6.58 -1.16
N ALA A 244 -1.06 7.31 -2.26
CA ALA A 244 -2.18 7.57 -3.18
C ALA A 244 -2.72 6.25 -3.75
N ARG A 245 -1.84 5.35 -4.20
CA ARG A 245 -2.23 4.03 -4.71
C ARG A 245 -2.97 3.19 -3.66
N GLN A 246 -2.46 3.16 -2.42
CA GLN A 246 -3.12 2.44 -1.33
C GLN A 246 -4.51 2.99 -1.03
N ASN A 247 -4.66 4.32 -1.01
CA ASN A 247 -5.96 4.95 -0.78
C ASN A 247 -6.95 4.64 -1.92
N ASP A 248 -6.48 4.64 -3.16
CA ASP A 248 -7.30 4.30 -4.32
C ASP A 248 -7.74 2.83 -4.29
N GLU A 249 -6.83 1.90 -3.95
CA GLU A 249 -7.13 0.48 -3.77
C GLU A 249 -8.14 0.24 -2.64
N ASP A 250 -7.96 0.90 -1.50
CA ASP A 250 -8.89 0.83 -0.37
C ASP A 250 -10.28 1.40 -0.74
N ALA A 251 -10.32 2.50 -1.49
CA ALA A 251 -11.58 3.08 -1.96
C ALA A 251 -12.32 2.15 -2.93
N GLN A 252 -11.59 1.49 -3.84
CA GLN A 252 -12.16 0.49 -4.74
C GLN A 252 -12.70 -0.73 -3.98
N LEU A 253 -11.96 -1.22 -2.98
CA LEU A 253 -12.40 -2.35 -2.17
C LEU A 253 -13.67 -2.03 -1.39
N ARG A 254 -13.74 -0.84 -0.77
CA ARG A 254 -14.96 -0.38 -0.09
C ARG A 254 -16.14 -0.27 -1.04
N GLN A 255 -15.92 0.30 -2.22
CA GLN A 255 -16.98 0.41 -3.23
C GLN A 255 -17.49 -0.95 -3.70
N ALA A 256 -16.61 -1.94 -3.85
CA ALA A 256 -17.02 -3.31 -4.20
C ALA A 256 -17.86 -3.95 -3.09
N GLN A 257 -17.41 -3.82 -1.83
CA GLN A 257 -18.14 -4.33 -0.66
C GLN A 257 -19.51 -3.68 -0.50
N ASP A 258 -19.61 -2.36 -0.68
CA ASP A 258 -20.87 -1.63 -0.60
C ASP A 258 -21.87 -2.09 -1.68
N ARG A 259 -21.39 -2.40 -2.89
CA ARG A 259 -22.23 -2.93 -3.97
C ARG A 259 -22.75 -4.32 -3.64
N GLU A 260 -21.86 -5.24 -3.22
CA GLU A 260 -22.26 -6.60 -2.83
C GLU A 260 -23.27 -6.58 -1.67
N TYR A 261 -23.04 -5.72 -0.68
CA TYR A 261 -23.96 -5.56 0.45
C TYR A 261 -25.33 -5.03 0.00
N ALA A 262 -25.35 -4.02 -0.88
CA ALA A 262 -26.60 -3.46 -1.41
C ALA A 262 -27.39 -4.50 -2.22
N GLU A 263 -26.71 -5.31 -3.03
CA GLU A 263 -27.33 -6.39 -3.80
C GLU A 263 -27.91 -7.48 -2.89
N ALA A 264 -27.17 -7.92 -1.87
CA ALA A 264 -27.64 -8.89 -0.88
C ALA A 264 -28.85 -8.35 -0.10
N LEU A 265 -28.79 -7.10 0.35
CA LEU A 265 -29.91 -6.46 1.06
C LEU A 265 -31.16 -6.35 0.18
N ALA A 266 -31.02 -6.02 -1.10
CA ALA A 266 -32.13 -5.97 -2.03
C ALA A 266 -32.76 -7.36 -2.26
N GLN A 267 -31.93 -8.40 -2.36
CA GLN A 267 -32.41 -9.79 -2.47
C GLN A 267 -33.17 -10.24 -1.22
N ASP A 268 -32.65 -9.94 -0.02
CA ASP A 268 -33.30 -10.26 1.24
C ASP A 268 -34.63 -9.53 1.39
N GLN A 269 -34.67 -8.23 1.04
CA GLN A 269 -35.91 -7.44 1.04
C GLN A 269 -36.96 -8.00 0.06
N ALA A 270 -36.54 -8.38 -1.15
CA ALA A 270 -37.44 -8.96 -2.15
C ALA A 270 -37.97 -10.34 -1.71
N ALA A 271 -37.11 -11.18 -1.11
CA ALA A 271 -37.50 -12.49 -0.59
C ALA A 271 -38.49 -12.37 0.58
N GLU A 272 -38.27 -11.40 1.48
CA GLU A 272 -39.17 -11.16 2.60
C GLU A 272 -40.52 -10.57 2.14
N ALA A 273 -40.52 -9.65 1.17
CA ALA A 273 -41.74 -9.12 0.56
C ALA A 273 -42.57 -10.25 -0.09
N ALA A 274 -41.93 -11.13 -0.87
CA ALA A 274 -42.61 -12.27 -1.50
C ALA A 274 -43.19 -13.25 -0.46
N ARG A 275 -42.51 -13.46 0.67
CA ARG A 275 -43.03 -14.28 1.78
C ARG A 275 -44.23 -13.63 2.46
N GLN A 276 -44.26 -12.30 2.58
CA GLN A 276 -45.38 -11.57 3.16
C GLN A 276 -46.60 -11.59 2.23
N GLU A 277 -46.41 -11.43 0.92
CA GLU A 277 -47.48 -11.54 -0.08
C GLU A 277 -48.09 -12.95 -0.06
N ALA A 278 -47.27 -14.01 -0.08
CA ALA A 278 -47.74 -15.39 -0.01
C ALA A 278 -48.49 -15.74 1.30
N ARG A 279 -48.28 -14.99 2.39
CA ARG A 279 -49.03 -15.14 3.65
C ARG A 279 -50.37 -14.40 3.63
N GLN A 280 -50.51 -13.38 2.78
CA GLN A 280 -51.72 -12.55 2.69
C GLN A 280 -52.69 -13.03 1.61
N GLU A 281 -52.23 -13.84 0.65
CA GLU A 281 -53.13 -14.49 -0.30
C GLU A 281 -54.06 -15.48 0.45
N PRO A 282 -55.40 -15.27 0.39
CA PRO A 282 -56.33 -16.25 0.92
C PRO A 282 -56.14 -17.58 0.18
N PRO A 283 -56.24 -18.74 0.87
CA PRO A 283 -56.09 -20.03 0.21
C PRO A 283 -57.07 -20.10 -0.96
N ALA A 284 -56.56 -20.40 -2.15
CA ALA A 284 -57.38 -20.62 -3.33
C ALA A 284 -58.43 -21.71 -3.00
N PRO A 285 -59.70 -21.53 -3.42
CA PRO A 285 -60.71 -22.54 -3.18
C PRO A 285 -60.28 -23.86 -3.83
N PRO A 286 -60.51 -25.01 -3.17
CA PRO A 286 -60.26 -26.30 -3.77
C PRO A 286 -61.01 -26.40 -5.11
N ASP A 287 -60.37 -27.01 -6.12
CA ASP A 287 -60.89 -27.08 -7.50
C ASP A 287 -62.34 -27.58 -7.58
N ASP A 288 -62.71 -28.51 -6.69
CA ASP A 288 -64.05 -29.09 -6.61
C ASP A 288 -65.13 -28.07 -6.23
N ALA A 289 -64.83 -27.14 -5.31
CA ALA A 289 -65.79 -26.13 -4.85
C ALA A 289 -66.12 -25.11 -5.95
N ARG A 290 -65.16 -24.83 -6.84
CA ARG A 290 -65.38 -23.98 -8.02
C ARG A 290 -66.27 -24.67 -9.05
N ALA A 291 -66.05 -25.96 -9.30
CA ALA A 291 -66.86 -26.74 -10.23
C ALA A 291 -68.33 -26.81 -9.78
N TRP A 292 -68.59 -27.05 -8.48
CA TRP A 292 -69.96 -27.05 -7.96
C TRP A 292 -70.62 -25.67 -8.02
N ALA A 293 -69.88 -24.59 -7.71
CA ALA A 293 -70.41 -23.22 -7.82
C ALA A 293 -70.87 -22.91 -9.25
N GLU A 294 -70.10 -23.32 -10.26
CA GLU A 294 -70.45 -23.14 -11.67
C GLU A 294 -71.69 -23.95 -12.07
N GLU A 295 -71.80 -25.21 -11.62
CA GLU A 295 -72.98 -26.06 -11.84
C GLU A 295 -74.25 -25.41 -11.26
N PHE A 296 -74.18 -24.93 -10.01
CA PHE A 296 -75.31 -24.28 -9.35
C PHE A 296 -75.69 -22.91 -9.94
N LEU A 297 -74.76 -22.21 -10.61
CA LEU A 297 -75.02 -20.98 -11.35
C LEU A 297 -75.73 -21.25 -12.68
N GLN A 298 -75.35 -22.33 -13.38
CA GLN A 298 -75.94 -22.70 -14.66
C GLN A 298 -77.39 -23.21 -14.53
N GLU A 299 -77.75 -23.85 -13.41
CA GLU A 299 -79.09 -24.42 -13.22
C GLU A 299 -80.21 -23.39 -13.07
N GLY A 300 -79.91 -22.18 -12.58
CA GLY A 300 -80.88 -21.09 -12.42
C GLY A 300 -82.14 -21.41 -11.57
N PRO A 301 -82.96 -20.39 -11.23
CA PRO A 301 -84.26 -20.61 -10.59
C PRO A 301 -85.29 -21.03 -11.65
N SER A 302 -85.33 -22.31 -12.02
CA SER A 302 -86.39 -22.83 -12.90
C SER A 302 -87.76 -22.81 -12.19
N PRO A 303 -88.80 -22.17 -12.76
CA PRO A 303 -90.15 -22.10 -12.18
C PRO A 303 -90.96 -23.41 -12.34
N SER A 304 -90.36 -24.48 -12.86
CA SER A 304 -91.02 -25.74 -13.22
C SER A 304 -90.51 -26.96 -12.43
N ARG A 305 -90.03 -26.75 -11.20
CA ARG A 305 -89.60 -27.85 -10.33
C ARG A 305 -90.82 -28.68 -9.87
N VAL A 306 -90.78 -29.98 -10.11
CA VAL A 306 -91.81 -30.92 -9.65
C VAL A 306 -91.52 -31.22 -8.18
N ASP A 307 -92.48 -30.92 -7.30
CA ASP A 307 -92.35 -31.04 -5.83
C ASP A 307 -91.18 -30.24 -5.21
N PRO A 308 -91.27 -28.89 -5.15
CA PRO A 308 -90.21 -28.04 -4.62
C PRO A 308 -90.04 -28.20 -3.11
N VAL A 309 -88.79 -28.32 -2.67
CA VAL A 309 -88.37 -28.37 -1.26
C VAL A 309 -87.56 -27.14 -0.92
N ARG A 310 -88.07 -26.30 -0.01
CA ARG A 310 -87.36 -25.10 0.44
C ARG A 310 -86.48 -25.42 1.64
N LEU A 311 -85.17 -25.33 1.45
CA LEU A 311 -84.17 -25.53 2.50
C LEU A 311 -83.58 -24.20 2.97
N VAL A 312 -83.55 -24.03 4.29
CA VAL A 312 -82.85 -22.90 4.94
C VAL A 312 -81.65 -23.46 5.68
N LEU A 313 -80.44 -23.11 5.23
CA LEU A 313 -79.19 -23.45 5.89
C LEU A 313 -78.81 -22.35 6.88
N LYS A 314 -78.59 -22.73 8.14
CA LYS A 314 -78.09 -21.85 9.20
C LYS A 314 -76.62 -22.16 9.43
N LEU A 315 -75.77 -21.16 9.20
CA LEU A 315 -74.32 -21.26 9.38
C LEU A 315 -73.95 -21.06 10.86
N PRO A 316 -72.79 -21.59 11.32
CA PRO A 316 -72.23 -21.30 12.64
C PRO A 316 -72.02 -19.81 12.90
N SER A 317 -71.79 -19.02 11.83
CA SER A 317 -71.68 -17.56 11.88
C SER A 317 -72.99 -16.85 12.26
N GLY A 318 -74.11 -17.57 12.31
CA GLY A 318 -75.46 -17.04 12.57
C GLY A 318 -76.19 -16.59 11.31
N GLU A 319 -75.52 -16.57 10.16
CA GLU A 319 -76.11 -16.24 8.87
C GLU A 319 -77.04 -17.35 8.36
N ARG A 320 -77.99 -16.96 7.51
CA ARG A 320 -78.98 -17.85 6.93
C ARG A 320 -78.99 -17.71 5.42
N VAL A 321 -78.92 -18.84 4.73
CA VAL A 321 -78.99 -18.93 3.27
C VAL A 321 -80.14 -19.84 2.91
N GLU A 322 -80.92 -19.46 1.91
CA GLU A 322 -82.13 -20.17 1.49
C GLU A 322 -81.99 -20.56 0.02
N ARG A 323 -82.31 -21.82 -0.30
CA ARG A 323 -82.37 -22.31 -1.67
C ARG A 323 -83.46 -23.36 -1.81
N THR A 324 -84.02 -23.44 -3.01
CA THR A 324 -85.07 -24.40 -3.37
C THR A 324 -84.45 -25.56 -4.15
N PHE A 325 -84.71 -26.78 -3.66
CA PHE A 325 -84.30 -28.06 -4.24
C PHE A 325 -85.52 -28.85 -4.72
N GLU A 326 -85.32 -29.96 -5.42
CA GLU A 326 -86.38 -30.91 -5.77
C GLU A 326 -86.51 -32.00 -4.70
N ALA A 327 -87.71 -32.55 -4.51
CA ALA A 327 -87.92 -33.60 -3.50
C ALA A 327 -87.10 -34.88 -3.76
N GLN A 328 -86.68 -35.10 -5.01
CA GLN A 328 -85.80 -36.20 -5.43
C GLN A 328 -84.30 -35.89 -5.31
N ASP A 329 -83.92 -34.64 -5.01
CA ASP A 329 -82.50 -34.31 -4.85
C ASP A 329 -81.91 -35.08 -3.66
N HIS A 330 -80.62 -35.42 -3.76
CA HIS A 330 -79.89 -36.10 -2.71
C HIS A 330 -79.34 -35.11 -1.68
N LEU A 331 -79.16 -35.57 -0.43
CA LEU A 331 -78.54 -34.76 0.63
C LEU A 331 -77.09 -34.37 0.28
N SER A 332 -76.37 -35.18 -0.49
CA SER A 332 -75.03 -34.88 -1.03
C SER A 332 -74.98 -33.56 -1.82
N ARG A 333 -76.03 -33.28 -2.61
CA ARG A 333 -76.17 -32.01 -3.35
C ARG A 333 -76.32 -30.81 -2.42
N VAL A 334 -76.99 -30.97 -1.28
CA VAL A 334 -77.11 -29.93 -0.26
C VAL A 334 -75.77 -29.68 0.45
N CYS A 335 -74.97 -30.73 0.68
CA CYS A 335 -73.61 -30.58 1.19
C CYS A 335 -72.69 -29.85 0.20
N GLN A 336 -72.77 -30.16 -1.09
CA GLN A 336 -72.04 -29.44 -2.15
C GLN A 336 -72.45 -27.97 -2.20
N TRP A 337 -73.75 -27.68 -2.14
CA TRP A 337 -74.26 -26.31 -2.04
C TRP A 337 -73.73 -25.60 -0.80
N ALA A 338 -73.75 -26.25 0.36
CA ALA A 338 -73.20 -25.71 1.59
C ALA A 338 -71.71 -25.38 1.46
N GLN A 339 -70.92 -26.21 0.76
CA GLN A 339 -69.50 -25.97 0.51
C GLN A 339 -69.26 -24.81 -0.45
N CYS A 340 -70.04 -24.70 -1.53
CA CYS A 340 -69.83 -23.69 -2.56
C CYS A 340 -70.60 -22.37 -2.34
N CYS A 341 -71.38 -22.28 -1.26
CA CYS A 341 -72.23 -21.15 -0.92
C CYS A 341 -71.54 -19.76 -0.95
N PRO A 342 -70.27 -19.55 -0.52
CA PRO A 342 -69.64 -18.24 -0.49
C PRO A 342 -69.39 -17.65 -1.89
N TRP A 343 -69.42 -18.50 -2.93
CA TRP A 343 -69.17 -18.12 -4.32
C TRP A 343 -70.46 -17.99 -5.14
N LEU A 344 -71.63 -18.23 -4.53
CA LEU A 344 -72.93 -18.09 -5.16
C LEU A 344 -73.50 -16.66 -4.94
N PRO A 345 -74.39 -16.17 -5.84
CA PRO A 345 -75.01 -14.85 -5.70
C PRO A 345 -75.82 -14.69 -4.40
N GLU A 346 -76.22 -15.81 -3.79
CA GLU A 346 -76.88 -15.87 -2.47
C GLU A 346 -75.98 -15.33 -1.33
N ALA A 347 -74.66 -15.31 -1.54
CA ALA A 347 -73.64 -14.80 -0.62
C ALA A 347 -73.04 -13.45 -1.08
N GLU A 348 -73.57 -12.83 -2.13
CA GLU A 348 -73.01 -11.59 -2.68
C GLU A 348 -73.00 -10.47 -1.62
N GLY A 349 -71.80 -10.02 -1.25
CA GLY A 349 -71.57 -9.02 -0.21
C GLY A 349 -71.57 -9.55 1.24
N ARG A 350 -71.63 -10.87 1.46
CA ARG A 350 -71.54 -11.52 2.78
C ARG A 350 -70.28 -12.36 2.91
N GLN A 351 -69.58 -12.26 4.03
CA GLN A 351 -68.39 -13.06 4.32
C GLN A 351 -68.78 -14.35 5.04
N LEU A 352 -69.36 -15.30 4.28
CA LEU A 352 -69.77 -16.59 4.82
C LEU A 352 -68.53 -17.43 5.17
N GLN A 353 -68.36 -17.77 6.45
CA GLN A 353 -67.31 -18.70 6.88
C GLN A 353 -67.89 -20.12 6.97
N ILE A 354 -67.46 -20.99 6.06
CA ILE A 354 -67.82 -22.41 6.11
C ILE A 354 -66.63 -23.20 6.67
N PRO A 355 -66.86 -24.03 7.69
CA PRO A 355 -65.85 -24.94 8.22
C PRO A 355 -65.33 -25.94 7.16
N ALA A 356 -64.07 -26.32 7.26
CA ALA A 356 -63.46 -27.33 6.38
C ALA A 356 -64.12 -28.72 6.50
N SER A 357 -64.69 -29.04 7.67
CA SER A 357 -65.45 -30.26 7.96
C SER A 357 -66.73 -29.90 8.71
N PHE A 358 -67.87 -30.33 8.18
CA PHE A 358 -69.17 -30.04 8.79
C PHE A 358 -70.16 -31.19 8.60
N GLN A 359 -71.15 -31.23 9.50
CA GLN A 359 -72.29 -32.13 9.43
C GLN A 359 -73.60 -31.33 9.37
N LEU A 360 -74.57 -31.84 8.61
CA LEU A 360 -75.90 -31.25 8.54
C LEU A 360 -76.80 -31.86 9.63
N ALA A 361 -77.58 -31.01 10.30
CA ALA A 361 -78.56 -31.43 11.29
C ALA A 361 -79.91 -30.72 11.11
N THR A 362 -81.03 -31.40 11.38
CA THR A 362 -82.36 -30.75 11.41
C THR A 362 -82.51 -29.90 12.69
N ALA A 363 -83.26 -28.80 12.59
CA ALA A 363 -83.50 -27.93 13.74
C ALA A 363 -84.47 -28.53 14.78
N PHE A 364 -85.54 -29.24 14.36
CA PHE A 364 -86.50 -29.88 15.27
C PHE A 364 -87.35 -30.97 14.59
N PRO A 365 -87.47 -32.20 15.15
CA PRO A 365 -86.59 -32.75 16.18
C PRO A 365 -85.15 -32.81 15.67
N ARG A 366 -84.17 -32.58 16.56
CA ARG A 366 -82.76 -32.49 16.16
C ARG A 366 -82.23 -33.87 15.78
N ARG A 367 -81.88 -34.06 14.50
CA ARG A 367 -81.29 -35.27 13.94
C ARG A 367 -80.07 -34.86 13.13
N ARG A 368 -78.93 -35.52 13.38
CA ARG A 368 -77.71 -35.37 12.59
C ARG A 368 -77.73 -36.39 11.46
N PHE A 369 -77.34 -35.97 10.27
CA PHE A 369 -77.24 -36.87 9.12
C PHE A 369 -75.85 -37.52 9.08
N ALA A 370 -75.82 -38.84 8.91
CA ALA A 370 -74.59 -39.59 8.74
C ALA A 370 -74.14 -39.60 7.26
N ALA A 371 -72.87 -39.92 7.00
CA ALA A 371 -72.35 -40.04 5.64
C ALA A 371 -73.12 -41.05 4.76
N SER A 372 -73.70 -42.09 5.37
CA SER A 372 -74.54 -43.08 4.68
C SER A 372 -75.89 -42.53 4.19
N GLU A 373 -76.32 -41.38 4.71
CA GLU A 373 -77.60 -40.74 4.36
C GLU A 373 -77.44 -39.67 3.27
N LEU A 374 -76.21 -39.42 2.80
CA LEU A 374 -75.92 -38.46 1.73
C LEU A 374 -76.54 -38.84 0.39
N GLU A 375 -76.67 -40.15 0.14
CA GLU A 375 -77.31 -40.69 -1.07
C GLU A 375 -78.83 -40.83 -0.93
N SER A 376 -79.41 -40.49 0.22
CA SER A 376 -80.87 -40.50 0.41
C SER A 376 -81.50 -39.22 -0.15
N THR A 377 -82.71 -39.34 -0.68
CA THR A 377 -83.45 -38.19 -1.24
C THR A 377 -84.02 -37.30 -0.13
N LEU A 378 -84.23 -36.01 -0.42
CA LEU A 378 -84.84 -35.07 0.52
C LEU A 378 -86.24 -35.52 0.98
N ARG A 379 -86.98 -36.24 0.12
CA ARG A 379 -88.27 -36.86 0.46
C ARG A 379 -88.13 -37.99 1.48
N GLU A 380 -87.18 -38.90 1.28
CA GLU A 380 -86.93 -40.04 2.19
C GLU A 380 -86.45 -39.56 3.57
N LEU A 381 -85.71 -38.46 3.61
CA LEU A 381 -85.23 -37.83 4.84
C LEU A 381 -86.29 -36.96 5.53
N GLY A 382 -87.49 -36.80 4.95
CA GLY A 382 -88.58 -36.02 5.52
C GLY A 382 -88.32 -34.51 5.52
N LEU A 383 -87.47 -34.01 4.61
CA LEU A 383 -87.11 -32.59 4.49
C LEU A 383 -88.08 -31.81 3.58
N ALA A 384 -88.93 -32.52 2.82
CA ALA A 384 -90.02 -31.94 2.04
C ALA A 384 -91.26 -31.63 2.91
N PRO A 385 -91.99 -30.52 2.66
CA PRO A 385 -91.79 -29.51 1.61
C PRO A 385 -90.87 -28.34 2.04
N SER A 386 -90.53 -28.22 3.33
CA SER A 386 -89.59 -27.20 3.80
C SER A 386 -88.90 -27.64 5.08
N ALA A 387 -87.59 -27.42 5.17
CA ALA A 387 -86.79 -27.77 6.34
C ALA A 387 -85.71 -26.72 6.63
N ALA A 388 -85.36 -26.59 7.91
CA ALA A 388 -84.23 -25.78 8.35
C ALA A 388 -83.09 -26.71 8.79
N LEU A 389 -81.96 -26.59 8.12
CA LEU A 389 -80.74 -27.34 8.38
C LEU A 389 -79.74 -26.44 9.13
N LEU A 390 -79.09 -27.02 10.12
CA LEU A 390 -78.01 -26.44 10.90
C LEU A 390 -76.71 -27.04 10.36
N LEU A 391 -75.75 -26.19 10.03
CA LEU A 391 -74.39 -26.61 9.72
C LEU A 391 -73.61 -26.61 11.04
N GLU A 392 -73.22 -27.79 11.50
CA GLU A 392 -72.44 -28.00 12.73
C GLU A 392 -71.00 -28.37 12.36
N GLU A 393 -70.02 -27.77 13.02
CA GLU A 393 -68.60 -28.15 12.87
C GLU A 393 -68.40 -29.58 13.37
N GLU A 394 -67.79 -30.41 12.53
CA GLU A 394 -67.34 -31.75 12.91
C GLU A 394 -66.04 -31.60 13.69
N SER A 395 -66.11 -31.76 15.01
CA SER A 395 -65.00 -31.59 15.97
C SER A 395 -64.04 -32.77 16.00
#